data_AF-L0E098-F1
#
_entry.id   AF-L0E098-F1
#
_cell.length_a   1.000
_cell.length_b   1.000
_cell.length_c   1.000
_cell.angle_alpha   90.00
_cell.angle_beta   90.00
_cell.angle_gamma   90.00
#
_symmetry.space_group_name_H-M   'P 1'
#
loop_
_entity.id
_entity.type
_entity.pdbx_description
1 polymer ?
#
loop_
_entity_poly.entity_id
_entity_poly.type
_entity_poly.pdbx_seq_one_letter_code
_entity_poly.pdbx_strand_id
1 'polypeptide(L)'
;MVGGLADATPAARLDFAVLVVDALIGAYEAELERALQDRRRGPDAQRRLASWRQATAGYVQELRAAQAALYVARRVDVHLDRYDRIVLQIDDRPLWVAWPRVDAWVLVEPLLAMEFCRRHPCGSAERAASLRAPPGSSVTGSWALVQGQPPAWATVDGLRCEFSDLSDRPGKEALCRAVVADLQQLASALRATVARGEVIQWERLTLQSDAASARHRITVNDEGDHLLLLLPALAAAPVDWAETGRWLRRQIAGRVVDATVVRASGPHGGARRR
;
A
#
# COMPACT_ATOMS: atom_id res chain seq x y z
N MET A 1 8.77 -11.27 8.10
CA MET A 1 9.99 -10.69 7.49
C MET A 1 11.15 -10.64 8.49
N VAL A 2 10.96 -10.09 9.70
CA VAL A 2 12.07 -9.81 10.63
C VAL A 2 12.73 -11.07 11.25
N GLY A 3 11.98 -12.16 11.42
CA GLY A 3 12.52 -13.41 12.01
C GLY A 3 13.63 -14.11 11.20
N GLY A 4 13.71 -13.87 9.88
CA GLY A 4 14.79 -14.40 9.02
C GLY A 4 15.93 -13.41 8.77
N LEU A 5 15.77 -12.15 9.18
CA LEU A 5 16.77 -11.07 8.96
C LEU A 5 17.93 -11.13 9.96
N ALA A 6 17.72 -11.72 11.14
CA ALA A 6 18.78 -11.93 12.13
C ALA A 6 19.89 -12.88 11.61
N ASP A 7 19.49 -13.89 10.82
CA ASP A 7 20.40 -14.88 10.22
C ASP A 7 20.90 -14.46 8.83
N ALA A 8 20.45 -13.31 8.31
CA ALA A 8 20.83 -12.83 6.99
C ALA A 8 22.31 -12.37 6.95
N THR A 9 22.86 -12.26 5.74
CA THR A 9 24.23 -11.77 5.54
C THR A 9 24.39 -10.32 6.07
N PRO A 10 25.60 -9.90 6.45
CA PRO A 10 25.83 -8.53 6.92
C PRO A 10 25.39 -7.46 5.90
N ALA A 11 25.60 -7.73 4.60
CA ALA A 11 25.16 -6.85 3.52
C ALA A 11 23.62 -6.74 3.47
N ALA A 12 22.90 -7.85 3.64
CA ALA A 12 21.43 -7.83 3.68
C ALA A 12 20.90 -7.06 4.90
N ARG A 13 21.52 -7.20 6.08
CA ARG A 13 21.16 -6.45 7.28
C ARG A 13 21.37 -4.94 7.10
N LEU A 14 22.49 -4.54 6.49
CA LEU A 14 22.78 -3.14 6.18
C LEU A 14 21.74 -2.57 5.20
N ASP A 15 21.48 -3.26 4.08
CA ASP A 15 20.50 -2.81 3.09
C ASP A 15 19.10 -2.67 3.69
N PHE A 16 18.69 -3.63 4.54
CA PHE A 16 17.41 -3.54 5.26
C PHE A 16 17.37 -2.31 6.18
N ALA A 17 18.43 -2.07 6.96
CA ALA A 17 18.49 -0.92 7.86
C ALA A 17 18.41 0.41 7.10
N VAL A 18 19.10 0.53 5.96
CA VAL A 18 19.00 1.72 5.08
C VAL A 18 17.56 1.91 4.62
N LEU A 19 16.92 0.87 4.08
CA LEU A 19 15.54 0.95 3.60
C LEU A 19 14.55 1.40 4.69
N VAL A 20 14.69 0.86 5.89
CA VAL A 20 13.81 1.19 7.02
C VAL A 20 14.02 2.62 7.50
N VAL A 21 15.27 3.07 7.64
CA VAL A 21 15.59 4.44 8.09
C VAL A 21 15.13 5.47 7.06
N ASP A 22 15.32 5.22 5.77
CA ASP A 22 14.86 6.10 4.69
C ASP A 22 13.33 6.26 4.73
N ALA A 23 12.62 5.15 4.90
CA ALA A 23 11.16 5.16 4.97
C ALA A 23 10.64 5.86 6.24
N LEU A 24 11.32 5.71 7.38
CA LEU A 24 11.01 6.45 8.61
C LEU A 24 11.16 7.96 8.41
N ILE A 25 12.28 8.40 7.82
CA ILE A 25 12.54 9.82 7.53
C ILE A 25 11.40 10.37 6.67
N GLY A 26 11.09 9.72 5.55
CA GLY A 26 10.02 10.16 4.65
C GLY A 26 8.64 10.19 5.32
N ALA A 27 8.34 9.25 6.21
CA ALA A 27 7.08 9.23 6.94
C ALA A 27 6.93 10.42 7.89
N TYR A 28 7.99 10.76 8.65
CA TYR A 28 7.97 11.90 9.58
C TYR A 28 8.00 13.25 8.85
N GLU A 29 8.72 13.36 7.73
CA GLU A 29 8.68 14.55 6.87
C GLU A 29 7.27 14.81 6.33
N ALA A 30 6.59 13.77 5.86
CA ALA A 30 5.20 13.89 5.40
C ALA A 30 4.22 14.29 6.51
N GLU A 31 4.49 13.96 7.78
CA GLU A 31 3.68 14.47 8.91
C GLU A 31 3.99 15.94 9.22
N LEU A 32 5.25 16.37 9.12
CA LEU A 32 5.62 17.78 9.29
C LEU A 32 4.96 18.66 8.23
N GLU A 33 4.89 18.20 6.99
CA GLU A 33 4.17 18.88 5.90
C GLU A 33 2.67 18.94 6.16
N ARG A 34 2.04 17.83 6.58
CA ARG A 34 0.62 17.82 6.94
C ARG A 34 0.32 18.76 8.10
N ALA A 35 1.22 18.82 9.09
CA ALA A 35 1.08 19.74 10.22
C ALA A 35 1.16 21.23 9.82
N LEU A 36 1.87 21.56 8.74
CA LEU A 36 1.89 22.93 8.18
C LEU A 36 0.56 23.32 7.51
N GLN A 37 -0.16 22.34 6.96
CA GLN A 37 -1.42 22.56 6.25
C GLN A 37 -2.62 22.67 7.21
N ASP A 38 -2.44 22.33 8.49
CA ASP A 38 -3.51 22.38 9.48
C ASP A 38 -3.75 23.81 9.99
N ARG A 39 -4.71 24.49 9.35
CA ARG A 39 -5.03 25.91 9.57
C ARG A 39 -6.15 26.18 10.59
N ARG A 40 -6.82 25.15 11.15
CA ARG A 40 -8.04 25.33 11.95
C ARG A 40 -7.85 24.98 13.43
N ARG A 41 -7.05 25.76 14.15
CA ARG A 41 -6.76 25.52 15.58
C ARG A 41 -6.78 26.81 16.40
N GLY A 42 -7.36 26.75 17.60
CA GLY A 42 -7.26 27.84 18.58
C GLY A 42 -5.83 28.01 19.13
N PRO A 43 -5.53 29.11 19.84
CA PRO A 43 -4.17 29.50 20.24
C PRO A 43 -3.39 28.39 20.98
N ASP A 44 -4.04 27.66 21.88
CA ASP A 44 -3.42 26.58 22.66
C ASP A 44 -3.13 25.33 21.83
N ALA A 45 -3.98 25.04 20.86
CA ALA A 45 -3.78 23.95 19.92
C ALA A 45 -2.64 24.28 18.93
N GLN A 46 -2.45 25.57 18.63
CA GLN A 46 -1.37 26.06 17.77
C GLN A 46 -0.01 26.02 18.48
N ARG A 47 0.05 26.40 19.77
CA ARG A 47 1.26 26.26 20.59
C ARG A 47 1.69 24.79 20.74
N ARG A 48 0.75 23.89 21.02
CA ARG A 48 1.01 22.44 21.10
C ARG A 48 1.49 21.87 19.77
N LEU A 49 0.89 22.29 18.65
CA LEU A 49 1.31 21.88 17.32
C LEU A 49 2.74 22.37 16.99
N ALA A 50 3.06 23.62 17.34
CA ALA A 50 4.40 24.16 17.13
C ALA A 50 5.47 23.38 17.91
N SER A 51 5.20 23.09 19.19
CA SER A 51 6.08 22.26 20.03
C SER A 51 6.26 20.84 19.46
N TRP A 52 5.17 20.20 19.04
CA TRP A 52 5.23 18.89 18.40
C TRP A 52 6.04 18.92 17.10
N ARG A 53 5.83 19.94 16.24
CA ARG A 53 6.60 20.10 14.99
C ARG A 53 8.09 20.26 15.26
N GLN A 54 8.47 21.03 16.27
CA GLN A 54 9.87 21.22 16.64
C GLN A 54 10.50 19.89 17.13
N ALA A 55 9.81 19.15 17.99
CA ALA A 55 10.29 17.85 18.46
C ALA A 55 10.41 16.84 17.31
N THR A 56 9.41 16.76 16.43
CA THR A 56 9.43 15.88 15.27
C THR A 56 10.55 16.25 14.29
N ALA A 57 10.79 17.54 14.05
CA ALA A 57 11.91 17.99 13.22
C ALA A 57 13.27 17.60 13.83
N GLY A 58 13.41 17.68 15.16
CA GLY A 58 14.59 17.17 15.87
C GLY A 58 14.80 15.68 15.66
N TYR A 59 13.74 14.88 15.81
CA TYR A 59 13.79 13.44 15.58
C TYR A 59 14.16 13.07 14.14
N VAL A 60 13.65 13.82 13.14
CA VAL A 60 14.08 13.64 11.73
C VAL A 60 15.59 13.87 11.57
N GLN A 61 16.18 14.84 12.27
CA GLN A 61 17.63 15.04 12.24
C GLN A 61 18.39 13.86 12.89
N GLU A 62 17.88 13.30 13.98
CA GLU A 62 18.45 12.11 14.60
C GLU A 62 18.40 10.90 13.64
N LEU A 63 17.28 10.71 12.93
CA LEU A 63 17.16 9.66 11.91
C LEU A 63 18.14 9.86 10.74
N ARG A 64 18.31 11.09 10.26
CA ARG A 64 19.32 11.41 9.23
C ARG A 64 20.75 11.16 9.73
N ALA A 65 21.04 11.44 10.99
CA ALA A 65 22.33 11.13 11.59
C ALA A 65 22.55 9.60 11.68
N ALA A 66 21.50 8.84 12.02
CA ALA A 66 21.54 7.38 12.00
C ALA A 66 21.75 6.82 10.58
N GLN A 67 21.07 7.39 9.58
CA GLN A 67 21.27 7.06 8.16
C GLN A 67 22.72 7.28 7.73
N ALA A 68 23.30 8.44 8.06
CA ALA A 68 24.71 8.72 7.78
C ALA A 68 25.65 7.73 8.48
N ALA A 69 25.33 7.33 9.71
CA ALA A 69 26.11 6.34 10.45
C ALA A 69 26.09 4.94 9.80
N LEU A 70 25.01 4.54 9.13
CA LEU A 70 24.94 3.25 8.42
C LEU A 70 26.02 3.09 7.35
N TYR A 71 26.39 4.17 6.64
CA TYR A 71 27.40 4.11 5.57
C TYR A 71 28.83 3.85 6.07
N VAL A 72 29.10 4.10 7.34
CA VAL A 72 30.42 3.91 7.98
C VAL A 72 30.39 2.89 9.10
N ALA A 73 29.23 2.26 9.34
CA ALA A 73 29.05 1.29 10.41
C ALA A 73 29.91 0.04 10.16
N ARG A 74 30.54 -0.46 11.21
CA ARG A 74 31.28 -1.74 11.14
C ARG A 74 30.35 -2.92 11.34
N ARG A 75 29.25 -2.70 12.09
CA ARG A 75 28.27 -3.72 12.41
C ARG A 75 26.87 -3.14 12.41
N VAL A 76 25.96 -3.85 11.75
CA VAL A 76 24.53 -3.56 11.78
C VAL A 76 23.80 -4.86 12.09
N ASP A 77 23.06 -4.85 13.20
CA ASP A 77 22.18 -5.96 13.56
C ASP A 77 20.72 -5.50 13.60
N VAL A 78 19.84 -6.45 13.31
CA VAL A 78 18.39 -6.24 13.28
C VAL A 78 17.78 -7.22 14.27
N HIS A 79 16.99 -6.69 15.21
CA HIS A 79 16.34 -7.50 16.23
C HIS A 79 14.88 -7.10 16.36
N LEU A 80 14.09 -7.98 16.98
CA LEU A 80 12.81 -7.63 17.54
C LEU A 80 12.95 -7.42 19.04
N ASP A 81 12.34 -6.37 19.57
CA ASP A 81 12.19 -6.23 21.02
C ASP A 81 11.09 -7.15 21.55
N ARG A 82 10.86 -7.12 22.88
CA ARG A 82 9.82 -7.93 23.54
C ARG A 82 8.38 -7.60 23.12
N TYR A 83 8.18 -6.55 22.32
CA TYR A 83 6.90 -6.09 21.81
C TYR A 83 6.82 -6.23 20.29
N ASP A 84 7.66 -7.08 19.70
CA ASP A 84 7.75 -7.32 18.25
C ASP A 84 8.05 -6.05 17.43
N ARG A 85 8.73 -5.07 18.03
CA ARG A 85 9.17 -3.86 17.33
C ARG A 85 10.57 -4.06 16.80
N ILE A 86 10.81 -3.56 15.60
CA ILE A 86 12.15 -3.59 14.99
C ILE A 86 13.07 -2.65 15.77
N VAL A 87 14.22 -3.18 16.16
CA VAL A 87 15.34 -2.43 16.70
C VAL A 87 16.54 -2.64 15.79
N LEU A 88 17.07 -1.53 15.28
CA LEU A 88 18.30 -1.52 14.50
C LEU A 88 19.45 -1.20 15.45
N GLN A 89 20.43 -2.08 15.53
CA GLN A 89 21.63 -1.88 16.32
C GLN A 89 22.76 -1.48 15.37
N ILE A 90 23.10 -0.18 15.36
CA ILE A 90 24.12 0.39 14.48
C ILE A 90 25.38 0.61 15.33
N ASP A 91 26.37 -0.28 15.17
CA ASP A 91 27.45 -0.49 16.11
C ASP A 91 26.89 -0.66 17.55
N ASP A 92 27.18 0.25 18.47
CA ASP A 92 26.69 0.23 19.86
C ASP A 92 25.50 1.16 20.11
N ARG A 93 24.85 1.66 19.06
CA ARG A 93 23.72 2.59 19.16
C ARG A 93 22.41 1.93 18.71
N PRO A 94 21.46 1.71 19.63
CA PRO A 94 20.13 1.21 19.27
C PRO A 94 19.27 2.33 18.67
N LEU A 95 18.56 2.00 17.59
CA LEU A 95 17.53 2.82 16.98
C LEU A 95 16.22 2.02 16.96
N TRP A 96 15.21 2.52 17.67
CA TRP A 96 13.88 1.93 17.68
C TRP A 96 13.09 2.41 16.47
N VAL A 97 12.56 1.46 15.69
CA VAL A 97 11.70 1.76 14.55
C VAL A 97 10.30 2.04 15.06
N ALA A 98 9.97 3.32 15.17
CA ALA A 98 8.66 3.79 15.58
C ALA A 98 8.05 4.63 14.45
N TRP A 99 6.92 4.18 13.93
CA TRP A 99 6.19 4.90 12.88
C TRP A 99 5.34 6.02 13.48
N PRO A 100 5.24 7.18 12.81
CA PRO A 100 4.45 8.31 13.33
C PRO A 100 2.96 7.98 13.49
N ARG A 101 2.46 7.02 12.71
CA ARG A 101 1.10 6.49 12.82
C ARG A 101 1.09 4.98 12.63
N VAL A 102 0.12 4.33 13.27
CA VAL A 102 -0.04 2.86 13.25
C VAL A 102 -0.43 2.36 11.84
N ASP A 103 -1.23 3.14 11.11
CA ASP A 103 -1.64 2.86 9.73
C ASP A 103 -0.51 3.07 8.70
N ALA A 104 0.47 3.93 9.02
CA ALA A 104 1.62 4.15 8.13
C ALA A 104 2.51 2.90 8.01
N TRP A 105 2.73 2.16 9.09
CA TRP A 105 3.53 0.91 9.06
C TRP A 105 2.90 -0.15 8.16
N VAL A 106 1.60 -0.35 8.32
CA VAL A 106 0.75 -1.27 7.55
C VAL A 106 0.89 -1.04 6.04
N LEU A 107 1.07 0.21 5.61
CA LEU A 107 1.23 0.57 4.20
C LEU A 107 2.68 0.48 3.69
N VAL A 108 3.66 0.65 4.59
CA VAL A 108 5.08 0.74 4.24
C VAL A 108 5.77 -0.63 4.26
N GLU A 109 5.35 -1.54 5.12
CA GLU A 109 5.94 -2.88 5.25
C GLU A 109 5.97 -3.65 3.92
N PRO A 110 4.90 -3.73 3.11
CA PRO A 110 4.94 -4.47 1.84
C PRO A 110 5.90 -3.85 0.81
N LEU A 111 6.03 -2.52 0.81
CA LEU A 111 6.94 -1.79 -0.08
C LEU A 111 8.40 -2.05 0.29
N LEU A 112 8.71 -2.00 1.59
CA LEU A 112 10.02 -2.36 2.10
C LEU A 112 10.36 -3.82 1.79
N ALA A 113 9.39 -4.73 1.93
CA ALA A 113 9.53 -6.14 1.57
C ALA A 113 9.93 -6.29 0.10
N MET A 114 9.16 -5.69 -0.79
CA MET A 114 9.36 -5.81 -2.23
C MET A 114 10.72 -5.24 -2.64
N GLU A 115 11.08 -4.08 -2.10
CA GLU A 115 12.32 -3.39 -2.41
C GLU A 115 13.55 -4.12 -1.86
N PHE A 116 13.43 -4.74 -0.69
CA PHE A 116 14.43 -5.65 -0.14
C PHE A 116 14.56 -6.91 -1.02
N CYS A 117 13.45 -7.54 -1.40
CA CYS A 117 13.40 -8.75 -2.22
C CYS A 117 13.85 -8.56 -3.67
N ARG A 118 14.00 -7.31 -4.12
CA ARG A 118 14.62 -6.97 -5.41
C ARG A 118 16.14 -7.09 -5.35
N ARG A 119 16.75 -6.86 -4.19
CA ARG A 119 18.21 -6.91 -3.97
C ARG A 119 18.67 -8.22 -3.36
N HIS A 120 17.81 -8.87 -2.58
CA HIS A 120 18.12 -10.08 -1.83
C HIS A 120 17.17 -11.22 -2.22
N PRO A 121 17.65 -12.48 -2.23
CA PRO A 121 16.80 -13.62 -2.52
C PRO A 121 15.77 -13.82 -1.41
N CYS A 122 14.51 -13.47 -1.71
CA CYS A 122 13.36 -13.86 -0.91
C CYS A 122 12.78 -15.18 -1.44
N GLY A 123 12.36 -16.06 -0.54
CA GLY A 123 11.69 -17.30 -0.92
C GLY A 123 10.43 -17.04 -1.75
N SER A 124 10.01 -18.01 -2.57
CA SER A 124 8.78 -17.90 -3.38
C SER A 124 7.52 -17.68 -2.53
N ALA A 125 7.51 -18.16 -1.28
CA ALA A 125 6.46 -17.89 -0.30
C ALA A 125 6.47 -16.44 0.25
N GLU A 126 7.62 -15.76 0.20
CA GLU A 126 7.80 -14.40 0.72
C GLU A 126 7.46 -13.33 -0.32
N ARG A 127 7.72 -13.57 -1.61
CA ARG A 127 7.18 -12.73 -2.71
C ARG A 127 5.65 -12.70 -2.73
N ALA A 128 5.01 -13.83 -2.41
CA ALA A 128 3.56 -13.90 -2.22
C ALA A 128 3.10 -13.18 -0.94
N ALA A 129 3.97 -13.05 0.07
CA ALA A 129 3.71 -12.28 1.29
C ALA A 129 3.94 -10.76 1.10
N SER A 130 4.84 -10.33 0.21
CA SER A 130 5.00 -8.92 -0.18
C SER A 130 3.80 -8.37 -0.95
N LEU A 131 3.02 -9.27 -1.58
CA LEU A 131 1.74 -8.98 -2.23
C LEU A 131 0.54 -9.20 -1.30
N ARG A 132 0.76 -9.61 -0.03
CA ARG A 132 -0.33 -9.67 0.94
C ARG A 132 -0.76 -8.26 1.31
N ALA A 133 -2.06 -8.02 1.17
CA ALA A 133 -2.73 -6.92 1.84
C ALA A 133 -2.37 -6.94 3.34
N PRO A 134 -2.29 -5.78 4.00
CA PRO A 134 -1.96 -5.69 5.41
C PRO A 134 -2.93 -6.55 6.24
N PRO A 135 -2.48 -7.22 7.31
CA PRO A 135 -3.39 -7.87 8.25
C PRO A 135 -4.20 -6.77 8.95
N GLY A 136 -5.38 -6.47 8.42
CA GLY A 136 -6.24 -5.39 8.90
C GLY A 136 -7.50 -5.15 8.06
N SER A 137 -7.52 -5.51 6.78
CA SER A 137 -8.76 -5.70 6.02
C SER A 137 -8.94 -7.19 5.78
N SER A 138 -9.70 -7.87 6.65
CA SER A 138 -10.12 -9.24 6.38
C SER A 138 -11.16 -9.23 5.26
N VAL A 139 -10.73 -8.92 4.02
CA VAL A 139 -11.57 -9.00 2.84
C VAL A 139 -12.06 -10.43 2.76
N THR A 140 -13.32 -10.68 3.11
CA THR A 140 -13.85 -12.04 3.18
C THR A 140 -14.56 -12.32 1.88
N GLY A 141 -14.28 -13.49 1.31
CA GLY A 141 -14.87 -13.93 0.06
C GLY A 141 -14.77 -15.43 -0.08
N SER A 142 -15.46 -15.95 -1.08
CA SER A 142 -15.59 -17.38 -1.35
C SER A 142 -15.49 -17.66 -2.84
N TRP A 143 -15.04 -18.87 -3.16
CA TRP A 143 -15.07 -19.38 -4.53
C TRP A 143 -16.51 -19.66 -4.97
N ALA A 144 -16.89 -19.10 -6.11
CA ALA A 144 -18.14 -19.35 -6.81
C ALA A 144 -17.86 -20.22 -8.05
N LEU A 145 -18.37 -21.45 -8.03
CA LEU A 145 -18.23 -22.42 -9.11
C LEU A 145 -19.62 -22.68 -9.69
N VAL A 146 -19.93 -22.03 -10.81
CA VAL A 146 -21.21 -22.18 -11.50
C VAL A 146 -20.96 -22.90 -12.82
N GLN A 147 -21.77 -23.90 -13.13
CA GLN A 147 -21.62 -24.68 -14.37
C GLN A 147 -21.77 -23.77 -15.60
N GLY A 148 -20.82 -23.87 -16.53
CA GLY A 148 -20.80 -23.04 -17.75
C GLY A 148 -20.29 -21.60 -17.56
N GLN A 149 -19.82 -21.24 -16.36
CA GLN A 149 -19.22 -19.94 -16.06
C GLN A 149 -17.75 -20.10 -15.66
N PRO A 150 -16.90 -19.09 -15.91
CA PRO A 150 -15.54 -19.08 -15.38
C PRO A 150 -15.53 -19.19 -13.84
N PRO A 151 -14.62 -19.96 -13.24
CA PRO A 151 -14.45 -19.96 -11.80
C PRO A 151 -14.11 -18.56 -11.32
N ALA A 152 -14.73 -18.15 -10.21
CA ALA A 152 -14.51 -16.83 -9.67
C ALA A 152 -14.36 -16.85 -8.16
N TRP A 153 -13.59 -15.90 -7.66
CA TRP A 153 -13.60 -15.56 -6.25
C TRP A 153 -14.40 -14.27 -6.08
N ALA A 154 -15.34 -14.27 -5.15
CA ALA A 154 -16.23 -13.13 -4.92
C ALA A 154 -16.34 -12.79 -3.44
N THR A 155 -16.45 -11.50 -3.15
CA THR A 155 -16.69 -10.97 -1.82
C THR A 155 -18.17 -10.81 -1.54
N VAL A 156 -18.50 -10.63 -0.25
CA VAL A 156 -19.89 -10.38 0.20
C VAL A 156 -20.41 -9.02 -0.31
N ASP A 157 -19.54 -8.04 -0.55
CA ASP A 157 -19.87 -6.70 -1.06
C ASP A 157 -19.96 -6.61 -2.60
N GLY A 158 -19.98 -7.77 -3.29
CA GLY A 158 -20.28 -7.88 -4.71
C GLY A 158 -19.08 -7.76 -5.66
N LEU A 159 -17.86 -7.64 -5.16
CA LEU A 159 -16.66 -7.64 -6.00
C LEU A 159 -16.29 -9.07 -6.41
N ARG A 160 -16.01 -9.28 -7.69
CA ARG A 160 -15.74 -10.59 -8.28
C ARG A 160 -14.49 -10.55 -9.15
N CYS A 161 -13.63 -11.55 -9.02
CA CYS A 161 -12.53 -11.81 -9.97
C CYS A 161 -12.78 -13.14 -10.68
N GLU A 162 -12.80 -13.10 -12.01
CA GLU A 162 -12.99 -14.27 -12.87
C GLU A 162 -11.66 -14.77 -13.42
N PHE A 163 -11.47 -16.09 -13.36
CA PHE A 163 -10.26 -16.76 -13.80
C PHE A 163 -10.59 -17.81 -14.87
N SER A 164 -9.60 -18.12 -15.72
CA SER A 164 -9.75 -19.14 -16.78
C SER A 164 -9.97 -20.55 -16.24
N ASP A 165 -9.41 -20.85 -15.07
CA ASP A 165 -9.37 -22.19 -14.47
C ASP A 165 -9.08 -22.09 -12.96
N LEU A 166 -9.03 -23.25 -12.28
CA LEU A 166 -8.77 -23.36 -10.84
C LEU A 166 -7.31 -23.68 -10.46
N SER A 167 -6.38 -23.69 -11.43
CA SER A 167 -4.95 -23.85 -11.13
C SER A 167 -4.46 -22.68 -10.27
N ASP A 168 -3.53 -22.94 -9.35
CA ASP A 168 -3.03 -21.97 -8.37
C ASP A 168 -4.16 -21.15 -7.70
N ARG A 169 -5.16 -21.88 -7.19
CA ARG A 169 -6.28 -21.30 -6.43
C ARG A 169 -5.81 -20.33 -5.32
N PRO A 170 -4.79 -20.67 -4.51
CA PRO A 170 -4.30 -19.76 -3.46
C PRO A 170 -3.72 -18.45 -4.03
N GLY A 171 -2.92 -18.50 -5.11
CA GLY A 171 -2.36 -17.31 -5.73
C GLY A 171 -3.42 -16.41 -6.36
N LYS A 172 -4.39 -16.99 -7.07
CA LYS A 172 -5.54 -16.26 -7.65
C LYS A 172 -6.41 -15.58 -6.60
N GLU A 173 -6.67 -16.29 -5.50
CA GLU A 173 -7.40 -15.73 -4.36
C GLU A 173 -6.61 -14.59 -3.70
N ALA A 174 -5.30 -14.74 -3.51
CA ALA A 174 -4.45 -13.68 -2.97
C ALA A 174 -4.45 -12.43 -3.88
N LEU A 175 -4.32 -12.62 -5.19
CA LEU A 175 -4.42 -11.54 -6.18
C LEU A 175 -5.77 -10.81 -6.07
N CYS A 176 -6.88 -11.54 -6.04
CA CYS A 176 -8.19 -10.92 -5.95
C CYS A 176 -8.38 -10.15 -4.64
N ARG A 177 -7.94 -10.72 -3.52
CA ARG A 177 -7.96 -10.05 -2.21
C ARG A 177 -7.18 -8.73 -2.24
N ALA A 178 -6.01 -8.72 -2.88
CA ALA A 178 -5.19 -7.51 -3.03
C ALA A 178 -5.89 -6.45 -3.91
N VAL A 179 -6.46 -6.85 -5.04
CA VAL A 179 -7.23 -5.93 -5.91
C VAL A 179 -8.44 -5.35 -5.18
N VAL A 180 -9.18 -6.18 -4.44
CA VAL A 180 -10.32 -5.71 -3.64
C VAL A 180 -9.88 -4.75 -2.54
N ALA A 181 -8.78 -5.03 -1.85
CA ALA A 181 -8.26 -4.14 -0.82
C ALA A 181 -7.91 -2.75 -1.40
N ASP A 182 -7.23 -2.71 -2.55
CA ASP A 182 -6.93 -1.47 -3.27
C ASP A 182 -8.21 -0.73 -3.70
N LEU A 183 -9.22 -1.45 -4.19
CA LEU A 183 -10.52 -0.88 -4.57
C LEU A 183 -11.26 -0.27 -3.38
N GLN A 184 -11.24 -0.95 -2.23
CA GLN A 184 -11.86 -0.45 -1.00
C GLN A 184 -11.13 0.80 -0.50
N GLN A 185 -9.80 0.85 -0.60
CA GLN A 185 -9.01 2.03 -0.29
C GLN A 185 -9.35 3.20 -1.21
N LEU A 186 -9.43 2.96 -2.53
CA LEU A 186 -9.86 3.96 -3.51
C LEU A 186 -11.28 4.47 -3.22
N ALA A 187 -12.22 3.56 -2.96
CA ALA A 187 -13.60 3.92 -2.64
C ALA A 187 -13.70 4.78 -1.37
N SER A 188 -12.91 4.47 -0.34
CA SER A 188 -12.82 5.26 0.90
C SER A 188 -12.30 6.68 0.63
N ALA A 189 -11.21 6.80 -0.14
CA ALA A 189 -10.61 8.09 -0.48
C ALA A 189 -11.58 8.97 -1.31
N LEU A 190 -12.23 8.39 -2.32
CA LEU A 190 -13.23 9.09 -3.13
C LEU A 190 -14.46 9.50 -2.30
N ARG A 191 -14.91 8.66 -1.36
CA ARG A 191 -16.00 9.03 -0.44
C ARG A 191 -15.62 10.22 0.43
N ALA A 192 -14.38 10.25 0.93
CA ALA A 192 -13.88 11.38 1.71
C ALA A 192 -13.80 12.66 0.86
N THR A 193 -13.41 12.58 -0.41
CA THR A 193 -13.46 13.68 -1.39
C THR A 193 -14.88 14.23 -1.55
N VAL A 194 -15.86 13.36 -1.81
CA VAL A 194 -17.28 13.78 -1.91
C VAL A 194 -17.77 14.42 -0.60
N ALA A 195 -17.40 13.86 0.56
CA ALA A 195 -17.80 14.40 1.85
C ALA A 195 -17.22 15.79 2.15
N ARG A 196 -16.10 16.18 1.50
CA ARG A 196 -15.53 17.53 1.56
C ARG A 196 -16.17 18.51 0.56
N GLY A 197 -17.12 18.05 -0.25
CA GLY A 197 -17.78 18.85 -1.28
C GLY A 197 -17.00 18.97 -2.59
N GLU A 198 -15.93 18.18 -2.77
CA GLU A 198 -15.17 18.12 -4.02
C GLU A 198 -15.97 17.35 -5.09
N VAL A 199 -15.91 17.82 -6.33
CA VAL A 199 -16.60 17.20 -7.48
C VAL A 199 -15.67 16.16 -8.13
N ILE A 200 -16.18 14.94 -8.31
CA ILE A 200 -15.49 13.87 -9.04
C ILE A 200 -16.04 13.80 -10.47
N GLN A 201 -15.15 13.98 -11.45
CA GLN A 201 -15.39 13.72 -12.86
C GLN A 201 -15.05 12.26 -13.17
N TRP A 202 -16.07 11.40 -13.16
CA TRP A 202 -15.93 9.94 -13.23
C TRP A 202 -15.26 9.45 -14.52
N GLU A 203 -15.48 10.16 -15.62
CA GLU A 203 -14.90 9.93 -16.93
C GLU A 203 -13.39 10.24 -17.00
N ARG A 204 -12.84 10.92 -15.99
CA ARG A 204 -11.41 11.29 -15.90
C ARG A 204 -10.61 10.46 -14.92
N LEU A 205 -11.27 9.59 -14.14
CA LEU A 205 -10.60 8.70 -13.20
C LEU A 205 -9.62 7.81 -13.96
N THR A 206 -8.34 8.15 -13.84
CA THR A 206 -7.24 7.46 -14.48
C THR A 206 -6.23 7.12 -13.40
N LEU A 207 -5.79 5.86 -13.38
CA LEU A 207 -4.71 5.41 -12.53
C LEU A 207 -3.40 5.60 -13.29
N GLN A 208 -2.55 6.49 -12.79
CA GLN A 208 -1.20 6.68 -13.30
C GLN A 208 -0.21 6.25 -12.23
N SER A 209 0.67 5.31 -12.56
CA SER A 209 1.83 5.04 -11.73
C SER A 209 2.76 6.25 -11.79
N ASP A 210 3.14 6.77 -10.63
CA ASP A 210 4.17 7.79 -10.56
C ASP A 210 5.54 7.12 -10.72
N ALA A 211 6.35 7.54 -11.70
CA ALA A 211 7.67 6.95 -11.89
C ALA A 211 8.65 7.32 -10.76
N ALA A 212 8.39 8.42 -10.05
CA ALA A 212 9.22 8.91 -8.96
C ALA A 212 8.79 8.40 -7.58
N SER A 213 7.59 7.82 -7.45
CA SER A 213 7.08 7.30 -6.19
C SER A 213 6.31 5.99 -6.37
N ALA A 214 6.33 5.08 -5.39
CA ALA A 214 5.49 3.87 -5.45
C ALA A 214 3.97 4.17 -5.36
N ARG A 215 3.59 5.45 -5.36
CA ARG A 215 2.20 5.91 -5.30
C ARG A 215 1.61 6.00 -6.69
N HIS A 216 0.30 5.91 -6.72
CA HIS A 216 -0.50 6.00 -7.90
C HIS A 216 -1.33 7.26 -7.81
N ARG A 217 -1.23 8.08 -8.86
CA ARG A 217 -2.02 9.28 -9.01
C ARG A 217 -3.37 8.90 -9.60
N ILE A 218 -4.43 9.32 -8.91
CA ILE A 218 -5.82 9.27 -9.39
C ILE A 218 -6.26 10.70 -9.66
N THR A 219 -6.40 11.08 -10.92
CA THR A 219 -6.97 12.39 -11.29
C THR A 219 -8.47 12.38 -11.03
N VAL A 220 -8.98 13.35 -10.27
CA VAL A 220 -10.41 13.41 -9.90
C VAL A 220 -11.20 14.47 -10.67
N ASN A 221 -10.56 15.49 -11.24
CA ASN A 221 -11.19 16.54 -12.05
C ASN A 221 -10.22 17.22 -13.03
N ASP A 222 -10.76 18.06 -13.92
CA ASP A 222 -10.04 18.86 -14.92
C ASP A 222 -9.28 20.06 -14.29
N GLU A 223 -9.49 20.35 -12.99
CA GLU A 223 -8.74 21.37 -12.25
C GLU A 223 -7.34 20.87 -11.83
N GLY A 224 -7.05 19.60 -12.07
CA GLY A 224 -5.77 18.97 -11.75
C GLY A 224 -5.72 18.37 -10.34
N ASP A 225 -6.84 18.33 -9.63
CA ASP A 225 -6.93 17.67 -8.34
C ASP A 225 -6.67 16.18 -8.51
N HIS A 226 -5.90 15.64 -7.57
CA HIS A 226 -5.52 14.25 -7.61
C HIS A 226 -5.38 13.65 -6.22
N LEU A 227 -5.68 12.36 -6.13
CA LEU A 227 -5.40 11.54 -4.96
C LEU A 227 -4.10 10.78 -5.20
N LEU A 228 -3.22 10.75 -4.21
CA LEU A 228 -2.03 9.90 -4.22
C LEU A 228 -2.28 8.71 -3.30
N LEU A 229 -2.45 7.54 -3.88
CA LEU A 229 -2.79 6.30 -3.18
C LEU A 229 -1.79 5.19 -3.50
N LEU A 230 -1.58 4.27 -2.58
CA LEU A 230 -0.88 3.02 -2.86
C LEU A 230 -1.90 2.02 -3.38
N LEU A 231 -1.89 1.77 -4.70
CA LEU A 231 -2.82 0.88 -5.39
C LEU A 231 -2.05 -0.14 -6.28
N PRO A 232 -1.05 -0.85 -5.73
CA PRO A 232 -0.14 -1.68 -6.53
C PRO A 232 -0.84 -2.87 -7.21
N ALA A 233 -1.85 -3.48 -6.58
CA ALA A 233 -2.60 -4.57 -7.16
C ALA A 233 -3.51 -4.08 -8.29
N LEU A 234 -4.16 -2.92 -8.12
CA LEU A 234 -4.94 -2.29 -9.20
C LEU A 234 -4.08 -1.86 -10.38
N ALA A 235 -2.84 -1.43 -10.15
CA ALA A 235 -1.92 -1.04 -11.21
C ALA A 235 -1.36 -2.23 -12.01
N ALA A 236 -1.18 -3.38 -11.34
CA ALA A 236 -0.57 -4.56 -11.94
C ALA A 236 -1.59 -5.55 -12.53
N ALA A 237 -2.83 -5.56 -12.04
CA ALA A 237 -3.85 -6.53 -12.45
C ALA A 237 -4.57 -6.12 -13.75
N PRO A 238 -5.10 -7.09 -14.52
CA PRO A 238 -5.97 -6.82 -15.67
C PRO A 238 -7.37 -6.43 -15.17
N VAL A 239 -7.50 -5.17 -14.75
CA VAL A 239 -8.73 -4.61 -14.17
C VAL A 239 -9.70 -4.17 -15.27
N ASP A 240 -10.97 -4.54 -15.14
CA ASP A 240 -12.07 -3.96 -15.92
C ASP A 240 -12.45 -2.60 -15.32
N TRP A 241 -11.86 -1.53 -15.85
CA TRP A 241 -12.09 -0.17 -15.36
C TRP A 241 -13.52 0.33 -15.58
N ALA A 242 -14.25 -0.23 -16.55
CA ALA A 242 -15.66 0.14 -16.79
C ALA A 242 -16.56 -0.40 -15.68
N GLU A 243 -16.42 -1.70 -15.34
CA GLU A 243 -17.12 -2.33 -14.22
C GLU A 243 -16.69 -1.72 -12.89
N THR A 244 -15.38 -1.49 -12.71
CA THR A 244 -14.81 -0.84 -11.53
C THR A 244 -15.40 0.55 -11.31
N GLY A 245 -15.44 1.40 -12.35
CA GLY A 245 -16.03 2.73 -12.27
C GLY A 245 -17.53 2.71 -12.00
N ARG A 246 -18.26 1.70 -12.49
CA ARG A 246 -19.68 1.50 -12.13
C ARG A 246 -19.82 1.15 -10.65
N TRP A 247 -19.00 0.23 -10.15
CA TRP A 247 -19.01 -0.19 -8.76
C TRP A 247 -18.68 0.97 -7.82
N LEU A 248 -17.59 1.71 -8.07
CA LEU A 248 -17.18 2.87 -7.25
C LEU A 248 -18.30 3.91 -7.09
N ARG A 249 -18.94 4.30 -8.21
CA ARG A 249 -20.08 5.23 -8.19
C ARG A 249 -21.23 4.76 -7.31
N ARG A 250 -21.57 3.47 -7.39
CA ARG A 250 -22.67 2.88 -6.63
C ARG A 250 -22.32 2.75 -5.15
N GLN A 251 -21.10 2.34 -4.83
CA GLN A 251 -20.60 2.25 -3.46
C GLN A 251 -20.56 3.60 -2.74
N ILE A 252 -20.22 4.67 -3.45
CA ILE A 252 -20.22 6.03 -2.88
C ILE A 252 -21.64 6.53 -2.69
N ALA A 253 -22.57 6.15 -3.56
CA ALA A 253 -24.00 6.37 -3.37
C ALA A 253 -24.66 5.43 -2.34
N GLY A 254 -23.88 4.61 -1.62
CA GLY A 254 -24.38 3.68 -0.60
C GLY A 254 -25.18 2.49 -1.15
N ARG A 255 -24.97 2.12 -2.42
CA ARG A 255 -25.63 0.99 -3.08
C ARG A 255 -24.66 -0.17 -3.26
N VAL A 256 -25.08 -1.36 -2.88
CA VAL A 256 -24.37 -2.61 -3.19
C VAL A 256 -24.68 -3.00 -4.63
N VAL A 257 -23.65 -3.35 -5.40
CA VAL A 257 -23.78 -3.83 -6.78
C VAL A 257 -22.70 -4.87 -7.03
N ASP A 258 -23.05 -5.91 -7.77
CA ASP A 258 -22.07 -6.87 -8.23
C ASP A 258 -21.23 -6.27 -9.36
N ALA A 259 -19.93 -6.52 -9.34
CA ALA A 259 -19.00 -6.10 -10.38
C ALA A 259 -17.86 -7.10 -10.54
N THR A 260 -17.67 -7.56 -11.78
CA THR A 260 -16.49 -8.34 -12.15
C THR A 260 -15.36 -7.37 -12.44
N VAL A 261 -14.42 -7.23 -11.51
CA VAL A 261 -13.33 -6.24 -11.56
C VAL A 261 -12.04 -6.79 -12.15
N VAL A 262 -11.85 -8.11 -12.12
CA VAL A 262 -10.76 -8.78 -12.82
C VAL A 262 -11.37 -9.82 -13.75
N ARG A 263 -10.96 -9.81 -15.03
CA ARG A 263 -11.19 -10.92 -15.95
C ARG A 263 -9.86 -11.37 -16.49
N ALA A 264 -9.54 -12.66 -16.34
CA ALA A 264 -8.50 -13.26 -17.15
C ALA A 264 -8.91 -13.11 -18.63
N SER A 265 -8.07 -12.47 -19.44
CA SER A 265 -8.26 -12.37 -20.89
C SER A 265 -8.43 -13.77 -21.47
N GLY A 266 -9.66 -14.13 -21.88
CA GLY A 266 -9.88 -15.31 -22.70
C GLY A 266 -9.23 -15.11 -24.08
N PRO A 267 -8.88 -16.20 -24.79
CA PRO A 267 -8.41 -16.10 -26.17
C PRO A 267 -9.49 -15.40 -26.99
N HIS A 268 -9.11 -14.35 -27.73
CA HIS A 268 -9.97 -13.74 -28.74
C HIS A 268 -10.50 -14.82 -29.68
N GLY A 269 -11.80 -15.11 -29.58
CA GLY A 269 -12.52 -15.93 -30.52
C GLY A 269 -12.60 -15.24 -31.88
N GLY A 270 -11.78 -15.72 -32.82
CA GLY A 270 -12.15 -15.92 -34.21
C GLY A 270 -12.45 -14.67 -35.03
N ALA A 271 -11.45 -14.23 -35.78
CA ALA A 271 -11.66 -13.52 -37.03
C ALA A 271 -12.70 -14.27 -37.90
N ARG A 272 -13.85 -13.64 -38.14
CA ARG A 272 -14.70 -13.99 -39.29
C ARG A 272 -13.93 -13.63 -40.55
N ARG A 273 -13.29 -14.62 -41.17
CA ARG A 273 -13.01 -14.57 -42.61
C ARG A 273 -14.32 -14.82 -43.34
N ARG A 274 -14.80 -13.81 -44.05
CA ARG A 274 -15.60 -14.01 -45.27
C ARG A 274 -14.64 -14.34 -46.41
#